data_AF-A0A382U5F1-F1
#
_entry.id   AF-A0A382U5F1-F1
#
_cell.length_a   1.000
_cell.length_b   1.000
_cell.length_c   1.000
_cell.angle_alpha   90.00
_cell.angle_beta   90.00
_cell.angle_gamma   90.00
#
_symmetry.space_group_name_H-M   'P 1'
#
loop_
_entity.id
_entity.type
_entity.pdbx_description
1 polymer ?
#
loop_
_entity_poly.entity_id
_entity_poly.type
_entity_poly.pdbx_seq_one_letter_code
_entity_poly.pdbx_strand_id
1 'polypeptide(L)'
;MRWATVKLICLAVLLASLKTEYVETVLAEEPPIFRQALPGYKYEFPRDFYSHDDFRIEWWYYTGNLEVEETARSFGYQLTFFRVALDEANRNPNPSQWKIGHIYFSHMTVTDIDGETFHYFERINRKGIGNAGAHSRRLKVWNEDWSLTNKDKTHWLKAVESGTGIELRLIPEKQVVIHGENGISKKGSEKGNASHYFSYTRMNTRGTVFLKGKAYKVQGTSWMDREYSSNQLNDELTGWDWFSLKLDDRTELMLYQLRRKSGGIDSFSSGTLVSADERTHHIKHQDFSI
;
A
#
# COMPACT_ATOMS: atom_id res chain seq x y z
N MET A 1 -30.85 -20.82 87.17
CA MET A 1 -29.83 -20.47 88.19
C MET A 1 -28.46 -20.61 87.57
N ARG A 2 -27.69 -19.50 87.59
CA ARG A 2 -26.22 -19.38 87.49
C ARG A 2 -25.47 -19.35 86.13
N TRP A 3 -25.10 -18.11 85.77
CA TRP A 3 -23.79 -17.52 85.38
C TRP A 3 -22.96 -18.04 84.18
N ALA A 4 -22.71 -17.10 83.24
CA ALA A 4 -21.44 -16.67 82.60
C ALA A 4 -20.24 -17.64 82.50
N THR A 5 -19.43 -17.67 81.44
CA THR A 5 -18.49 -16.59 81.04
C THR A 5 -17.82 -16.90 79.69
N VAL A 6 -17.50 -15.84 78.93
CA VAL A 6 -16.72 -15.79 77.68
C VAL A 6 -15.27 -16.29 77.84
N LYS A 7 -14.74 -16.99 76.83
CA LYS A 7 -13.32 -16.89 76.42
C LYS A 7 -13.16 -17.07 74.90
N LEU A 8 -12.73 -15.98 74.26
CA LEU A 8 -12.14 -15.92 72.92
C LEU A 8 -10.70 -16.43 72.99
N ILE A 9 -10.29 -17.41 72.18
CA ILE A 9 -8.88 -17.59 71.77
C ILE A 9 -8.85 -18.09 70.31
N CYS A 10 -8.35 -17.23 69.44
CA CYS A 10 -7.83 -17.55 68.11
C CYS A 10 -6.61 -18.46 68.22
N LEU A 11 -6.47 -19.47 67.36
CA LEU A 11 -5.32 -19.69 66.45
C LEU A 11 -5.45 -21.09 65.82
N ALA A 12 -5.78 -21.17 64.54
CA ALA A 12 -5.58 -22.38 63.73
C ALA A 12 -5.06 -21.95 62.36
N VAL A 13 -3.74 -21.69 62.29
CA VAL A 13 -3.02 -21.66 61.02
C VAL A 13 -2.62 -23.10 60.73
N LEU A 14 -3.44 -23.80 59.95
CA LEU A 14 -3.04 -25.04 59.30
C LEU A 14 -2.60 -24.69 57.88
N LEU A 15 -1.28 -24.62 57.69
CA LEU A 15 -0.63 -24.65 56.39
C LEU A 15 -0.79 -26.06 55.81
N ALA A 16 -1.91 -26.30 55.11
CA ALA A 16 -2.08 -27.44 54.24
C ALA A 16 -1.88 -26.98 52.80
N SER A 17 -0.89 -27.61 52.15
CA SER A 17 -0.44 -27.35 50.79
C SER A 17 -1.57 -27.51 49.77
N LEU A 18 -2.08 -26.39 49.25
CA LEU A 18 -2.70 -26.34 47.94
C LEU A 18 -1.58 -25.98 46.96
N LYS A 19 -1.01 -26.99 46.30
CA LYS A 19 -0.30 -26.78 45.04
C LYS A 19 -1.37 -26.37 44.03
N THR A 20 -1.65 -25.08 43.96
CA THR A 20 -2.38 -24.50 42.85
C THR A 20 -1.47 -24.68 41.64
N GLU A 21 -1.79 -25.64 40.78
CA GLU A 21 -1.26 -25.62 39.42
C GLU A 21 -1.68 -24.28 38.83
N TYR A 22 -0.69 -23.39 38.67
CA TYR A 22 -0.82 -22.23 37.81
C TYR A 22 -1.08 -22.79 36.41
N VAL A 23 -2.36 -22.89 36.04
CA VAL A 23 -2.72 -22.90 34.63
C VAL A 23 -2.27 -21.53 34.13
N GLU A 24 -1.12 -21.48 33.46
CA GLU A 24 -0.85 -20.40 32.52
C GLU A 24 -2.01 -20.45 31.52
N THR A 25 -3.04 -19.64 31.78
CA THR A 25 -3.90 -19.17 30.70
C THR A 25 -2.96 -18.50 29.72
N VAL A 26 -2.56 -19.26 28.69
CA VAL A 26 -2.03 -18.71 27.46
C VAL A 26 -3.12 -17.74 27.01
N LEU A 27 -2.91 -16.46 27.32
CA LEU A 27 -3.70 -15.39 26.75
C LEU A 27 -3.42 -15.48 25.26
N ALA A 28 -4.30 -16.15 24.52
CA ALA A 28 -4.28 -16.06 23.07
C ALA A 28 -4.35 -14.57 22.76
N GLU A 29 -3.33 -14.04 22.09
CA GLU A 29 -3.35 -12.65 21.62
C GLU A 29 -4.67 -12.42 20.89
N GLU A 30 -5.34 -11.31 21.19
CA GLU A 30 -6.57 -10.96 20.47
C GLU A 30 -6.27 -10.97 18.97
N PRO A 31 -7.15 -11.57 18.15
CA PRO A 31 -6.92 -11.61 16.71
C PRO A 31 -6.75 -10.17 16.19
N PRO A 32 -5.79 -9.94 15.29
CA PRO A 32 -5.54 -8.59 14.79
C PRO A 32 -6.80 -8.03 14.14
N ILE A 33 -7.09 -6.75 14.40
CA ILE A 33 -8.28 -6.04 13.89
C ILE A 33 -8.30 -6.05 12.34
N PHE A 34 -7.12 -6.06 11.72
CA PHE A 34 -6.95 -6.15 10.28
C PHE A 34 -6.23 -7.44 9.87
N ARG A 35 -6.61 -7.96 8.69
CA ARG A 35 -6.02 -9.14 8.09
C ARG A 35 -4.53 -8.94 7.83
N GLN A 36 -3.73 -9.94 8.17
CA GLN A 36 -2.28 -9.91 7.96
C GLN A 36 -1.93 -10.42 6.56
N ALA A 37 -0.88 -9.88 5.95
CA ALA A 37 -0.36 -10.36 4.67
C ALA A 37 0.45 -11.64 4.90
N LEU A 38 -0.14 -12.80 4.60
CA LEU A 38 0.43 -14.13 4.88
C LEU A 38 0.43 -15.02 3.63
N PRO A 39 1.41 -15.95 3.51
CA PRO A 39 1.45 -16.91 2.40
C PRO A 39 0.15 -17.73 2.27
N GLY A 40 -0.15 -18.18 1.05
CA GLY A 40 -1.35 -18.95 0.73
C GLY A 40 -2.55 -18.11 0.30
N TYR A 41 -2.39 -16.78 0.20
CA TYR A 41 -3.36 -15.91 -0.43
C TYR A 41 -3.53 -16.25 -1.91
N LYS A 42 -4.79 -16.37 -2.37
CA LYS A 42 -5.13 -16.63 -3.76
C LYS A 42 -5.54 -15.32 -4.42
N TYR A 43 -4.71 -14.85 -5.34
CA TYR A 43 -5.03 -13.66 -6.10
C TYR A 43 -6.18 -13.92 -7.07
N GLU A 44 -7.15 -13.01 -7.10
CA GLU A 44 -8.34 -13.04 -7.93
C GLU A 44 -8.48 -11.72 -8.69
N PHE A 45 -8.26 -11.75 -10.00
CA PHE A 45 -8.44 -10.58 -10.85
C PHE A 45 -9.80 -10.66 -11.58
N PRO A 46 -10.60 -9.58 -11.59
CA PRO A 46 -10.20 -8.20 -11.27
C PRO A 46 -10.40 -7.76 -9.81
N ARG A 47 -10.87 -8.63 -8.90
CA ARG A 47 -11.19 -8.29 -7.51
C ARG A 47 -10.03 -7.59 -6.80
N ASP A 48 -8.81 -8.11 -6.94
CA ASP A 48 -7.64 -7.57 -6.24
C ASP A 48 -7.13 -6.22 -6.81
N PHE A 49 -7.67 -5.73 -7.92
CA PHE A 49 -7.43 -4.34 -8.30
C PHE A 49 -8.19 -3.36 -7.40
N TYR A 50 -9.27 -3.81 -6.76
CA TYR A 50 -10.20 -2.99 -6.00
C TYR A 50 -9.69 -2.77 -4.58
N SER A 51 -10.49 -2.13 -3.73
CA SER A 51 -10.13 -1.90 -2.32
C SER A 51 -10.26 -3.16 -1.47
N HIS A 52 -9.32 -3.32 -0.52
CA HIS A 52 -9.29 -4.41 0.46
C HIS A 52 -9.51 -3.85 1.87
N ASP A 53 -10.76 -3.61 2.24
CA ASP A 53 -11.14 -2.96 3.50
C ASP A 53 -10.76 -3.79 4.75
N ASP A 54 -10.43 -5.07 4.58
CA ASP A 54 -9.90 -5.95 5.63
C ASP A 54 -8.41 -5.72 5.95
N PHE A 55 -7.69 -4.95 5.13
CA PHE A 55 -6.30 -4.54 5.37
C PHE A 55 -6.20 -3.07 5.82
N ARG A 56 -5.26 -2.79 6.72
CA ARG A 56 -5.10 -1.44 7.28
C ARG A 56 -4.62 -0.43 6.23
N ILE A 57 -3.70 -0.85 5.36
CA ILE A 57 -2.93 0.02 4.47
C ILE A 57 -3.10 -0.44 3.02
N GLU A 58 -3.27 0.51 2.09
CA GLU A 58 -3.47 0.20 0.69
C GLU A 58 -2.93 1.30 -0.26
N TRP A 59 -2.28 0.91 -1.35
CA TRP A 59 -1.61 1.78 -2.32
C TRP A 59 -2.02 1.50 -3.77
N TRP A 60 -2.45 2.51 -4.51
CA TRP A 60 -2.53 2.50 -5.97
C TRP A 60 -1.50 3.50 -6.49
N TYR A 61 -0.44 3.01 -7.11
CA TYR A 61 0.70 3.83 -7.48
C TYR A 61 1.01 3.70 -8.96
N TYR A 62 1.03 4.82 -9.67
CA TYR A 62 1.32 4.89 -11.10
C TYR A 62 2.49 5.82 -11.34
N THR A 63 3.41 5.39 -12.18
CA THR A 63 4.52 6.20 -12.70
C THR A 63 4.59 6.03 -14.21
N GLY A 64 5.06 7.05 -14.93
CA GLY A 64 5.23 6.90 -16.37
C GLY A 64 6.10 7.95 -17.01
N ASN A 65 6.62 7.58 -18.18
CA ASN A 65 7.43 8.42 -19.06
C ASN A 65 6.62 8.66 -20.33
N LEU A 66 6.45 9.93 -20.67
CA LEU A 66 5.55 10.41 -21.71
C LEU A 66 6.29 11.36 -22.64
N GLU A 67 5.91 11.35 -23.91
CA GLU A 67 6.39 12.28 -24.91
C GLU A 67 5.22 12.92 -25.65
N VAL A 68 5.36 14.19 -26.01
CA VAL A 68 4.40 14.90 -26.85
C VAL A 68 4.45 14.34 -28.27
N GLU A 69 3.31 13.92 -28.80
CA GLU A 69 3.23 13.23 -30.10
C GLU A 69 3.81 14.05 -31.27
N GLU A 70 3.67 15.38 -31.22
CA GLU A 70 4.10 16.29 -32.30
C GLU A 70 5.54 16.77 -32.17
N THR A 71 6.08 16.87 -30.94
CA THR A 71 7.35 17.56 -30.68
C THR A 71 8.39 16.73 -29.94
N ALA A 72 8.04 15.51 -29.50
CA ALA A 72 8.86 14.65 -28.65
C ALA A 72 9.30 15.29 -27.31
N ARG A 73 8.62 16.36 -26.86
CA ARG A 73 8.88 16.96 -25.53
C ARG A 73 8.58 15.95 -24.43
N SER A 74 9.49 15.80 -23.49
CA SER A 74 9.43 14.73 -22.49
C SER A 74 8.77 15.18 -21.18
N PHE A 75 7.90 14.33 -20.65
CA PHE A 75 7.27 14.47 -19.34
C PHE A 75 7.40 13.19 -18.52
N GLY A 76 7.72 13.35 -17.24
CA GLY A 76 7.47 12.32 -16.22
C GLY A 76 6.18 12.61 -15.49
N TYR A 77 5.49 11.58 -15.01
CA TYR A 77 4.39 11.77 -14.07
C TYR A 77 4.37 10.68 -13.01
N GLN A 78 3.73 11.01 -11.90
CA GLN A 78 3.32 10.03 -10.91
C GLN A 78 1.94 10.40 -10.33
N LEU A 79 1.13 9.38 -10.06
CA LEU A 79 -0.14 9.51 -9.34
C LEU A 79 -0.26 8.39 -8.31
N THR A 80 -0.36 8.75 -7.05
CA THR A 80 -0.56 7.82 -5.93
C THR A 80 -1.89 8.09 -5.26
N PHE A 81 -2.64 7.03 -4.98
CA PHE A 81 -3.68 7.02 -3.96
C PHE A 81 -3.23 6.09 -2.83
N PHE A 82 -3.33 6.55 -1.60
CA PHE A 82 -2.92 5.82 -0.41
C PHE A 82 -4.03 5.89 0.65
N ARG A 83 -4.37 4.76 1.25
CA ARG A 83 -5.44 4.66 2.25
C ARG A 83 -4.89 4.05 3.53
N VAL A 84 -5.22 4.65 4.66
CA VAL A 84 -4.94 4.11 6.00
C VAL A 84 -6.23 4.02 6.81
N ALA A 85 -6.52 2.84 7.33
CA ALA A 85 -7.58 2.60 8.30
C ALA A 85 -7.09 2.95 9.73
N LEU A 86 -7.99 3.53 10.53
CA LEU A 86 -7.72 3.86 11.94
C LEU A 86 -8.28 2.79 12.88
N ASP A 87 -7.50 2.42 13.90
CA ASP A 87 -7.77 1.27 14.78
C ASP A 87 -9.10 1.39 15.56
N GLU A 88 -9.53 2.61 15.86
CA GLU A 88 -10.75 2.89 16.63
C GLU A 88 -12.02 2.85 15.79
N ALA A 89 -11.90 2.75 14.45
CA ALA A 89 -13.04 2.78 13.55
C ALA A 89 -14.04 1.65 13.83
N ASN A 90 -13.57 0.48 14.25
CA ASN A 90 -14.46 -0.65 14.56
C ASN A 90 -14.86 -0.72 16.04
N ARG A 91 -14.17 0.02 16.92
CA ARG A 91 -14.41 0.00 18.38
C ARG A 91 -15.50 0.97 18.83
N ASN A 92 -15.78 2.03 18.06
CA ASN A 92 -16.83 2.99 18.38
C ASN A 92 -17.93 2.99 17.31
N PRO A 93 -19.14 2.43 17.56
CA PRO A 93 -20.25 2.42 16.62
C PRO A 93 -20.90 3.81 16.53
N ASN A 94 -20.21 4.76 15.90
CA ASN A 94 -20.72 6.08 15.58
C ASN A 94 -21.37 6.05 14.17
N PRO A 95 -22.67 6.32 14.02
CA PRO A 95 -23.38 6.28 12.74
C PRO A 95 -23.13 7.52 11.86
N SER A 96 -22.39 8.52 12.35
CA SER A 96 -22.12 9.76 11.63
C SER A 96 -21.37 9.52 10.31
N GLN A 97 -21.84 10.14 9.23
CA GLN A 97 -21.12 10.18 7.95
C GLN A 97 -19.75 10.86 8.05
N TRP A 98 -19.52 11.65 9.10
CA TRP A 98 -18.26 12.32 9.37
C TRP A 98 -17.28 11.50 10.20
N LYS A 99 -17.67 10.30 10.65
CA LYS A 99 -16.78 9.38 11.36
C LYS A 99 -15.52 9.13 10.53
N ILE A 100 -14.37 9.17 11.19
CA ILE A 100 -13.08 8.90 10.57
C ILE A 100 -12.79 7.42 10.73
N GLY A 101 -13.10 6.64 9.70
CA GLY A 101 -12.68 5.23 9.61
C GLY A 101 -11.39 5.05 8.83
N HIS A 102 -11.26 5.80 7.73
CA HIS A 102 -10.10 5.79 6.86
C HIS A 102 -9.70 7.22 6.51
N ILE A 103 -8.39 7.42 6.33
CA ILE A 103 -7.80 8.60 5.74
C ILE A 103 -7.26 8.23 4.35
N TYR A 104 -7.53 9.08 3.37
CA TYR A 104 -7.11 8.95 1.99
C TYR A 104 -6.15 10.07 1.66
N PHE A 105 -4.97 9.69 1.19
CA PHE A 105 -3.92 10.56 0.72
C PHE A 105 -3.83 10.43 -0.80
N SER A 106 -3.50 11.50 -1.49
CA SER A 106 -3.21 11.46 -2.92
C SER A 106 -2.09 12.41 -3.26
N HIS A 107 -1.15 11.96 -4.08
CA HIS A 107 -0.03 12.76 -4.57
C HIS A 107 -0.04 12.70 -6.09
N MET A 108 0.02 13.86 -6.75
CA MET A 108 0.15 13.97 -8.20
C MET A 108 1.39 14.79 -8.52
N THR A 109 2.19 14.31 -9.46
CA THR A 109 3.36 15.02 -9.94
C THR A 109 3.43 15.04 -11.47
N VAL A 110 3.97 16.13 -12.00
CA VAL A 110 4.37 16.27 -13.40
C VAL A 110 5.79 16.80 -13.41
N THR A 111 6.70 16.07 -14.04
CA THR A 111 8.09 16.48 -14.27
C THR A 111 8.19 16.94 -15.72
N ASP A 112 8.45 18.22 -15.93
CA ASP A 112 8.73 18.78 -17.25
C ASP A 112 10.23 18.70 -17.50
N ILE A 113 10.65 17.73 -18.30
CA ILE A 113 12.07 17.40 -18.48
C ILE A 113 12.77 18.55 -19.23
N ASP A 114 12.21 18.96 -20.36
CA ASP A 114 12.74 20.05 -21.19
C ASP A 114 12.74 21.40 -20.45
N GLY A 115 11.77 21.61 -19.56
CA GLY A 115 11.66 22.81 -18.75
C GLY A 115 12.41 22.74 -17.41
N GLU A 116 13.05 21.62 -17.10
CA GLU A 116 13.78 21.36 -15.84
C GLU A 116 12.96 21.69 -14.58
N THR A 117 11.65 21.40 -14.59
CA THR A 117 10.76 21.72 -13.46
C THR A 117 9.98 20.52 -12.96
N PHE A 118 9.83 20.46 -11.64
CA PHE A 118 9.05 19.44 -10.94
C PHE A 118 7.83 20.09 -10.29
N HIS A 119 6.64 19.65 -10.69
CA HIS A 119 5.37 20.10 -10.13
C HIS A 119 4.78 18.98 -9.27
N TYR A 120 4.35 19.30 -8.05
CA TYR A 120 3.70 18.35 -7.16
C TYR A 120 2.50 18.97 -6.45
N PHE A 121 1.51 18.14 -6.17
CA PHE A 121 0.29 18.50 -5.45
C PHE A 121 -0.13 17.33 -4.56
N GLU A 122 -0.72 17.64 -3.42
CA GLU A 122 -1.17 16.65 -2.45
C GLU A 122 -2.59 16.92 -1.95
N ARG A 123 -3.31 15.86 -1.59
CA ARG A 123 -4.63 15.93 -0.95
C ARG A 123 -4.73 14.92 0.18
N ILE A 124 -5.33 15.36 1.28
CA ILE A 124 -5.61 14.51 2.45
C ILE A 124 -7.08 14.69 2.81
N ASN A 125 -7.85 13.62 2.66
CA ASN A 125 -9.29 13.65 2.90
C ASN A 125 -9.77 12.41 3.64
N ARG A 126 -10.85 12.56 4.39
CA ARG A 126 -11.64 11.45 4.92
C ARG A 126 -12.76 11.10 3.93
N LYS A 127 -13.37 9.93 4.11
CA LYS A 127 -14.55 9.55 3.30
C LYS A 127 -15.65 10.61 3.38
N GLY A 128 -16.05 11.00 4.59
CA GLY A 128 -17.07 12.02 4.81
C GLY A 128 -18.36 11.74 4.04
N ILE A 129 -18.91 12.77 3.40
CA ILE A 129 -20.07 12.69 2.50
C ILE A 129 -19.73 12.18 1.08
N GLY A 130 -18.53 11.64 0.88
CA GLY A 130 -18.04 11.17 -0.43
C GLY A 130 -16.83 11.93 -0.97
N ASN A 131 -16.14 12.72 -0.14
CA ASN A 131 -14.97 13.50 -0.55
C ASN A 131 -13.82 12.61 -1.05
N ALA A 132 -13.59 11.46 -0.42
CA ALA A 132 -12.58 10.49 -0.86
C ALA A 132 -13.07 9.06 -0.67
N GLY A 133 -12.46 8.11 -1.36
CA GLY A 133 -12.82 6.71 -1.21
C GLY A 133 -12.15 5.77 -2.18
N ALA A 134 -12.30 4.49 -1.88
CA ALA A 134 -12.00 3.38 -2.78
C ALA A 134 -13.17 2.39 -2.76
N HIS A 135 -13.51 1.82 -3.90
CA HIS A 135 -14.63 0.89 -4.03
C HIS A 135 -14.12 -0.56 -3.94
N SER A 136 -14.83 -1.43 -3.23
CA SER A 136 -14.45 -2.84 -3.04
C SER A 136 -14.95 -3.80 -4.12
N ARG A 137 -15.84 -3.34 -5.02
CA ARG A 137 -16.44 -4.15 -6.10
C ARG A 137 -16.12 -3.70 -7.54
N ARG A 138 -15.33 -2.63 -7.70
CA ARG A 138 -14.87 -2.12 -9.01
C ARG A 138 -13.63 -1.26 -8.80
N LEU A 139 -12.81 -1.07 -9.83
CA LEU A 139 -11.66 -0.19 -9.74
C LEU A 139 -12.18 1.25 -9.81
N LYS A 140 -12.39 1.84 -8.65
CA LYS A 140 -12.72 3.25 -8.47
C LYS A 140 -12.07 3.73 -7.18
N VAL A 141 -11.09 4.61 -7.30
CA VAL A 141 -10.45 5.31 -6.19
C VAL A 141 -10.51 6.79 -6.50
N TRP A 142 -10.82 7.62 -5.51
CA TRP A 142 -10.94 9.05 -5.72
C TRP A 142 -10.57 9.85 -4.48
N ASN A 143 -10.14 11.08 -4.72
CA ASN A 143 -9.94 12.11 -3.72
C ASN A 143 -10.36 13.45 -4.36
N GLU A 144 -11.57 13.86 -4.03
CA GLU A 144 -12.36 14.90 -4.70
C GLU A 144 -12.51 14.57 -6.19
N ASP A 145 -12.03 15.44 -7.09
CA ASP A 145 -12.09 15.25 -8.53
C ASP A 145 -10.92 14.45 -9.11
N TRP A 146 -9.91 14.12 -8.32
CA TRP A 146 -8.85 13.20 -8.73
C TRP A 146 -9.34 11.76 -8.64
N SER A 147 -9.08 10.96 -9.67
CA SER A 147 -9.60 9.61 -9.74
C SER A 147 -8.77 8.62 -10.54
N LEU A 148 -8.89 7.37 -10.14
CA LEU A 148 -8.55 6.16 -10.89
C LEU A 148 -9.83 5.38 -11.12
N THR A 149 -10.13 5.07 -12.38
CA THR A 149 -11.22 4.15 -12.75
C THR A 149 -10.78 3.16 -13.81
N ASN A 150 -11.61 2.16 -14.12
CA ASN A 150 -11.38 1.29 -15.28
C ASN A 150 -12.62 1.13 -16.15
N LYS A 151 -12.37 0.85 -17.43
CA LYS A 151 -13.33 0.27 -18.36
C LYS A 151 -12.63 -0.86 -19.10
N ASP A 152 -13.18 -2.07 -19.03
CA ASP A 152 -12.52 -3.29 -19.49
C ASP A 152 -11.12 -3.40 -18.85
N LYS A 153 -10.08 -3.57 -19.67
CA LYS A 153 -8.66 -3.60 -19.22
C LYS A 153 -8.02 -2.21 -19.11
N THR A 154 -8.71 -1.16 -19.57
CA THR A 154 -8.15 0.19 -19.63
C THR A 154 -8.31 0.91 -18.30
N HIS A 155 -7.21 1.36 -17.71
CA HIS A 155 -7.22 2.25 -16.55
C HIS A 155 -7.29 3.70 -17.00
N TRP A 156 -8.11 4.50 -16.33
CA TRP A 156 -8.29 5.92 -16.58
C TRP A 156 -7.84 6.70 -15.34
N LEU A 157 -6.86 7.58 -15.53
CA LEU A 157 -6.32 8.46 -14.51
C LEU A 157 -6.75 9.90 -14.81
N LYS A 158 -7.21 10.61 -13.80
CA LYS A 158 -7.45 12.04 -13.84
C LYS A 158 -6.96 12.67 -12.55
N ALA A 159 -6.05 13.63 -12.66
CA ALA A 159 -5.62 14.46 -11.54
C ALA A 159 -5.05 15.76 -12.11
N VAL A 160 -5.79 16.86 -11.98
CA VAL A 160 -5.39 18.19 -12.44
C VAL A 160 -5.60 19.15 -11.30
N GLU A 161 -4.62 20.00 -11.04
CA GLU A 161 -4.64 21.00 -9.99
C GLU A 161 -4.01 22.30 -10.49
N SER A 162 -4.73 23.41 -10.32
CA SER A 162 -4.25 24.74 -10.75
C SER A 162 -3.70 24.76 -12.20
N GLY A 163 -4.37 24.03 -13.11
CA GLY A 163 -4.01 23.91 -14.52
C GLY A 163 -2.80 23.02 -14.84
N THR A 164 -2.27 22.26 -13.87
CA THR A 164 -1.18 21.31 -14.05
C THR A 164 -1.62 19.90 -13.64
N GLY A 165 -1.25 18.87 -14.40
CA GLY A 165 -1.61 17.50 -14.07
C GLY A 165 -1.82 16.61 -15.29
N ILE A 166 -2.64 15.57 -15.14
CA ILE A 166 -2.78 14.49 -16.12
C ILE A 166 -4.24 14.06 -16.32
N GLU A 167 -4.56 13.69 -17.57
CA GLU A 167 -5.73 12.88 -17.92
C GLU A 167 -5.27 11.79 -18.91
N LEU A 168 -5.14 10.56 -18.43
CA LEU A 168 -4.48 9.47 -19.16
C LEU A 168 -5.35 8.21 -19.22
N ARG A 169 -5.24 7.49 -20.34
CA ARG A 169 -5.70 6.10 -20.51
C ARG A 169 -4.49 5.18 -20.60
N LEU A 170 -4.51 4.11 -19.84
CA LEU A 170 -3.42 3.15 -19.72
C LEU A 170 -3.95 1.75 -20.02
N ILE A 171 -3.31 1.04 -20.94
CA ILE A 171 -3.69 -0.32 -21.33
C ILE A 171 -2.53 -1.26 -21.02
N PRO A 172 -2.69 -2.27 -20.14
CA PRO A 172 -1.65 -3.25 -19.87
C PRO A 172 -1.18 -3.96 -21.15
N GLU A 173 0.13 -4.05 -21.34
CA GLU A 173 0.75 -4.81 -22.42
C GLU A 173 1.28 -6.18 -21.97
N LYS A 174 1.37 -6.40 -20.65
CA LYS A 174 1.84 -7.63 -20.01
C LYS A 174 0.83 -8.07 -18.95
N GLN A 175 0.90 -9.36 -18.60
CA GLN A 175 0.14 -9.92 -17.49
C GLN A 175 0.55 -9.29 -16.16
N VAL A 176 -0.32 -9.46 -15.16
CA VAL A 176 0.00 -9.04 -13.80
C VAL A 176 1.20 -9.82 -13.28
N VAL A 177 2.16 -9.09 -12.72
CA VAL A 177 3.31 -9.65 -12.04
C VAL A 177 3.06 -9.61 -10.55
N ILE A 178 3.06 -10.79 -9.91
CA ILE A 178 2.98 -10.90 -8.45
C ILE A 178 4.41 -10.85 -7.90
N HIS A 179 4.66 -9.94 -6.95
CA HIS A 179 5.96 -9.73 -6.36
C HIS A 179 6.19 -10.60 -5.10
N GLY A 180 7.47 -10.75 -4.76
CA GLY A 180 7.91 -11.51 -3.60
C GLY A 180 7.87 -13.03 -3.80
N GLU A 181 8.04 -13.77 -2.71
CA GLU A 181 8.01 -15.24 -2.72
C GLU A 181 6.59 -15.71 -2.40
N ASN A 182 6.01 -16.55 -3.27
CA ASN A 182 4.66 -17.10 -3.09
C ASN A 182 3.56 -16.03 -2.87
N GLY A 183 3.71 -14.87 -3.51
CA GLY A 183 2.75 -13.77 -3.40
C GLY A 183 2.90 -12.89 -2.16
N ILE A 184 4.06 -12.95 -1.51
CA ILE A 184 4.35 -12.19 -0.30
C ILE A 184 5.67 -11.44 -0.45
N SER A 185 5.58 -10.10 -0.43
CA SER A 185 6.75 -9.22 -0.36
C SER A 185 7.07 -8.93 1.10
N LYS A 186 8.06 -9.62 1.68
CA LYS A 186 8.48 -9.41 3.06
C LYS A 186 9.19 -8.07 3.23
N LYS A 187 8.90 -7.36 4.32
CA LYS A 187 9.48 -6.06 4.68
C LYS A 187 10.05 -6.03 6.11
N GLY A 188 10.03 -7.17 6.80
CA GLY A 188 10.51 -7.33 8.16
C GLY A 188 10.48 -8.80 8.60
N SER A 189 11.04 -9.08 9.78
CA SER A 189 11.20 -10.44 10.33
C SER A 189 9.94 -10.97 11.00
N GLU A 190 9.11 -10.08 11.55
CA GLU A 190 7.90 -10.48 12.26
C GLU A 190 6.79 -10.99 11.32
N LYS A 191 5.93 -11.85 11.85
CA LYS A 191 4.80 -12.39 11.12
C LYS A 191 3.86 -11.25 10.70
N GLY A 192 3.57 -11.15 9.40
CA GLY A 192 2.71 -10.10 8.86
C GLY A 192 3.44 -8.84 8.43
N ASN A 193 4.74 -8.66 8.76
CA ASN A 193 5.59 -7.59 8.23
C ASN A 193 5.94 -7.85 6.76
N ALA A 194 4.90 -7.84 5.94
CA ALA A 194 4.92 -8.13 4.52
C ALA A 194 3.73 -7.44 3.85
N SER A 195 3.69 -7.54 2.53
CA SER A 195 2.60 -6.99 1.75
C SER A 195 2.20 -7.94 0.64
N HIS A 196 0.92 -7.94 0.31
CA HIS A 196 0.47 -8.44 -0.98
C HIS A 196 0.78 -7.37 -2.02
N TYR A 197 1.61 -7.71 -2.99
CA TYR A 197 2.17 -6.74 -3.91
C TYR A 197 2.20 -7.31 -5.32
N PHE A 198 1.60 -6.59 -6.27
CA PHE A 198 1.62 -6.94 -7.67
C PHE A 198 1.55 -5.70 -8.55
N SER A 199 1.90 -5.88 -9.83
CA SER A 199 2.06 -4.76 -10.76
C SER A 199 1.60 -5.08 -12.17
N TYR A 200 1.22 -4.04 -12.91
CA TYR A 200 1.36 -4.05 -14.37
C TYR A 200 2.66 -3.33 -14.69
N THR A 201 3.65 -4.09 -15.17
CA THR A 201 5.01 -3.59 -15.37
C THR A 201 5.17 -2.73 -16.63
N ARG A 202 4.26 -2.91 -17.59
CA ARG A 202 4.21 -2.11 -18.81
C ARG A 202 2.77 -1.87 -19.25
N MET A 203 2.39 -0.60 -19.31
CA MET A 203 1.11 -0.15 -19.83
C MET A 203 1.34 0.86 -20.94
N ASN A 204 0.73 0.67 -22.10
CA ASN A 204 0.69 1.67 -23.16
C ASN A 204 -0.17 2.84 -22.71
N THR A 205 0.39 4.05 -22.74
CA THR A 205 -0.22 5.24 -22.15
C THR A 205 -0.44 6.29 -23.20
N ARG A 206 -1.65 6.85 -23.23
CA ARG A 206 -1.99 8.02 -24.07
C ARG A 206 -2.87 8.97 -23.30
N GLY A 207 -2.87 10.24 -23.68
CA GLY A 207 -3.83 11.20 -23.11
C GLY A 207 -3.32 12.63 -23.20
N THR A 208 -3.51 13.36 -22.10
CA THR A 208 -3.15 14.77 -22.00
C THR A 208 -2.35 15.02 -20.73
N VAL A 209 -1.20 15.69 -20.86
CA VAL A 209 -0.54 16.38 -19.75
C VAL A 209 -0.95 17.85 -19.80
N PHE A 210 -1.32 18.41 -18.66
CA PHE A 210 -1.56 19.83 -18.49
C PHE A 210 -0.38 20.45 -17.75
N LEU A 211 0.13 21.58 -18.24
CA LEU A 211 1.18 22.34 -17.60
C LEU A 211 0.81 23.82 -17.64
N LYS A 212 0.53 24.41 -16.47
CA LYS A 212 0.16 25.83 -16.30
C LYS A 212 -0.97 26.26 -17.26
N GLY A 213 -2.00 25.42 -17.40
CA GLY A 213 -3.17 25.66 -18.24
C GLY A 213 -3.02 25.25 -19.71
N LYS A 214 -1.80 24.92 -20.17
CA LYS A 214 -1.57 24.42 -21.53
C LYS A 214 -1.70 22.90 -21.58
N ALA A 215 -2.44 22.39 -22.56
CA ALA A 215 -2.62 20.97 -22.80
C ALA A 215 -1.62 20.44 -23.84
N TYR A 216 -1.04 19.27 -23.55
CA TYR A 216 -0.12 18.55 -24.43
C TYR A 216 -0.66 17.14 -24.68
N LYS A 217 -0.85 16.77 -25.95
CA LYS A 217 -1.20 15.39 -26.32
C LYS A 217 0.04 14.52 -26.25
N VAL A 218 -0.05 13.44 -25.48
CA VAL A 218 1.09 12.61 -25.14
C VAL A 218 0.82 11.13 -25.37
N GLN A 219 1.90 10.42 -25.66
CA GLN A 219 1.98 8.97 -25.65
C GLN A 219 3.20 8.51 -24.85
N GLY A 220 3.23 7.26 -24.40
CA GLY A 220 4.38 6.72 -23.68
C GLY A 220 4.06 5.42 -22.97
N THR A 221 4.78 5.14 -21.89
CA THR A 221 4.58 3.91 -21.10
C THR A 221 4.51 4.20 -19.62
N SER A 222 3.66 3.43 -18.94
CA SER A 222 3.46 3.53 -17.50
C SER A 222 3.71 2.20 -16.80
N TRP A 223 4.04 2.30 -15.51
CA TRP A 223 4.09 1.23 -14.54
C TRP A 223 2.98 1.45 -13.51
N MET A 224 2.38 0.37 -13.03
CA MET A 224 1.36 0.40 -11.98
C MET A 224 1.71 -0.59 -10.88
N ASP A 225 1.67 -0.13 -9.64
CA ASP A 225 1.80 -0.91 -8.42
C ASP A 225 0.49 -0.95 -7.63
N ARG A 226 0.19 -2.13 -7.09
CA ARG A 226 -0.84 -2.36 -6.08
C ARG A 226 -0.25 -3.06 -4.90
N GLU A 227 -0.37 -2.43 -3.74
CA GLU A 227 0.13 -2.98 -2.50
C GLU A 227 -0.89 -2.82 -1.37
N TYR A 228 -1.09 -3.87 -0.58
CA TYR A 228 -1.89 -3.82 0.65
C TYR A 228 -1.30 -4.69 1.76
N SER A 229 -1.38 -4.16 2.99
CA SER A 229 -0.81 -4.76 4.20
C SER A 229 -1.52 -4.22 5.45
N SER A 230 -1.17 -4.78 6.62
CA SER A 230 -1.68 -4.27 7.90
C SER A 230 -0.59 -3.77 8.85
N ASN A 231 0.66 -4.01 8.49
CA ASN A 231 1.82 -3.64 9.27
C ASN A 231 2.50 -2.46 8.60
N GLN A 232 2.92 -1.49 9.41
CA GLN A 232 3.79 -0.41 8.94
C GLN A 232 5.21 -0.95 8.71
N LEU A 233 6.07 -0.13 8.12
CA LEU A 233 7.49 -0.42 8.08
C LEU A 233 8.02 -0.55 9.51
N ASN A 234 8.93 -1.51 9.73
CA ASN A 234 9.58 -1.76 11.02
C ASN A 234 10.17 -0.45 11.58
N ASP A 235 10.03 -0.21 12.88
CA ASP A 235 10.57 0.94 13.61
C ASP A 235 12.10 1.06 13.52
N GLU A 236 12.81 0.00 13.11
CA GLU A 236 14.25 0.02 12.85
C GLU A 236 14.61 0.66 11.48
N LEU A 237 13.61 0.92 10.63
CA LEU A 237 13.81 1.49 9.29
C LEU A 237 13.64 3.01 9.31
N THR A 238 14.49 3.69 8.53
CA THR A 238 14.40 5.14 8.27
C THR A 238 13.53 5.45 7.05
N GLY A 239 13.44 4.50 6.11
CA GLY A 239 12.68 4.65 4.87
C GLY A 239 13.11 3.63 3.82
N TRP A 240 12.73 3.88 2.57
CA TRP A 240 13.07 3.00 1.44
C TRP A 240 13.46 3.79 0.20
N ASP A 241 14.24 3.14 -0.67
CA ASP A 241 14.48 3.53 -2.05
C ASP A 241 13.75 2.53 -2.93
N TRP A 242 13.04 3.01 -3.95
CA TRP A 242 12.30 2.17 -4.88
C TRP A 242 12.43 2.74 -6.28
N PHE A 243 12.63 1.87 -7.26
CA PHE A 243 12.48 2.23 -8.67
C PHE A 243 11.98 1.06 -9.49
N SER A 244 11.41 1.38 -10.65
CA SER A 244 11.12 0.43 -11.71
C SER A 244 11.72 0.89 -13.03
N LEU A 245 12.22 -0.06 -13.80
CA LEU A 245 12.78 0.15 -15.13
C LEU A 245 11.98 -0.63 -16.15
N LYS A 246 11.77 0.01 -17.30
CA LYS A 246 11.18 -0.60 -18.49
C LYS A 246 12.22 -0.53 -19.59
N LEU A 247 12.87 -1.65 -19.91
CA LEU A 247 13.92 -1.73 -20.91
C LEU A 247 13.33 -1.92 -22.32
N ASP A 248 14.10 -1.55 -23.35
CA ASP A 248 13.66 -1.56 -24.75
C ASP A 248 13.44 -2.98 -25.30
N ASP A 249 14.19 -3.96 -24.79
CA ASP A 249 14.03 -5.38 -25.09
C ASP A 249 12.77 -6.00 -24.44
N ARG A 250 11.93 -5.16 -23.82
CA ARG A 250 10.77 -5.54 -23.02
C ARG A 250 11.12 -6.32 -21.77
N THR A 251 12.35 -6.25 -21.27
CA THR A 251 12.66 -6.66 -19.90
C THR A 251 12.23 -5.54 -18.94
N GLU A 252 11.72 -5.89 -17.78
CA GLU A 252 11.42 -4.92 -16.72
C GLU A 252 12.00 -5.34 -15.38
N LEU A 253 12.27 -4.35 -14.55
CA LEU A 253 12.88 -4.53 -13.24
C LEU A 253 12.13 -3.66 -12.23
N MET A 254 11.82 -4.21 -11.07
CA MET A 254 11.50 -3.43 -9.87
C MET A 254 12.51 -3.79 -8.80
N LEU A 255 13.11 -2.81 -8.14
CA LEU A 255 13.98 -2.99 -6.99
C LEU A 255 13.56 -2.05 -5.88
N TYR A 256 13.70 -2.50 -4.64
CA TYR A 256 13.63 -1.64 -3.47
C TYR A 256 14.71 -2.00 -2.44
N GLN A 257 15.18 -0.97 -1.75
CA GLN A 257 16.04 -1.10 -0.58
C GLN A 257 15.36 -0.48 0.64
N LEU A 258 15.43 -1.17 1.77
CA LEU A 258 14.96 -0.67 3.05
C LEU A 258 16.18 -0.16 3.83
N ARG A 259 16.21 1.13 4.15
CA ARG A 259 17.32 1.78 4.86
C ARG A 259 17.12 1.67 6.37
N ARG A 260 18.14 1.21 7.09
CA ARG A 260 18.11 1.08 8.56
C ARG A 260 18.49 2.39 9.26
N LYS A 261 17.92 2.62 10.44
CA LYS A 261 18.30 3.73 11.34
C LYS A 261 19.74 3.63 11.83
N SER A 262 20.24 2.40 12.02
CA SER A 262 21.64 2.12 12.36
C SER A 262 22.62 2.35 11.20
N GLY A 263 22.13 2.72 10.02
CA GLY A 263 22.88 2.67 8.76
C GLY A 263 22.85 1.28 8.13
N GLY A 264 23.19 1.23 6.84
CA GLY A 264 23.14 0.03 6.01
C GLY A 264 21.74 -0.31 5.46
N ILE A 265 21.69 -1.42 4.74
CA ILE A 265 20.50 -1.90 4.03
C ILE A 265 19.94 -3.13 4.74
N ASP A 266 18.62 -3.21 4.86
CA ASP A 266 17.95 -4.36 5.46
C ASP A 266 17.93 -5.57 4.52
N SER A 267 18.09 -6.77 5.08
CA SER A 267 18.04 -8.04 4.35
C SER A 267 16.71 -8.33 3.65
N PHE A 268 15.62 -7.65 4.03
CA PHE A 268 14.32 -7.73 3.36
C PHE A 268 14.19 -6.80 2.14
N SER A 269 15.28 -6.12 1.75
CA SER A 269 15.40 -5.47 0.45
C SER A 269 15.34 -6.51 -0.67
N SER A 270 14.66 -6.18 -1.76
CA SER A 270 14.32 -7.17 -2.78
C SER A 270 13.91 -6.51 -4.08
N GLY A 271 13.55 -7.33 -5.06
CA GLY A 271 12.89 -6.88 -6.27
C GLY A 271 12.40 -8.03 -7.12
N THR A 272 12.11 -7.70 -8.37
CA THR A 272 11.61 -8.66 -9.35
C THR A 272 12.11 -8.27 -10.72
N LEU A 273 12.80 -9.21 -11.38
CA LEU A 273 13.09 -9.15 -12.81
C LEU A 273 11.93 -9.80 -13.55
N VAL A 274 11.50 -9.17 -14.64
CA VAL A 274 10.45 -9.66 -15.53
C VAL A 274 11.03 -9.70 -16.93
N SER A 275 11.24 -10.90 -17.46
CA SER A 275 11.80 -11.07 -18.80
C SER A 275 10.79 -10.69 -19.89
N ALA A 276 11.29 -10.54 -21.12
CA ALA A 276 10.47 -10.26 -22.30
C ALA A 276 9.36 -11.31 -22.53
N ASP A 277 9.60 -12.57 -22.17
CA ASP A 277 8.63 -13.69 -22.21
C ASP A 277 7.74 -13.78 -20.95
N GLU A 278 7.72 -12.73 -20.13
CA GLU A 278 6.88 -12.55 -18.94
C GLU A 278 7.15 -13.53 -17.79
N ARG A 279 8.29 -14.24 -17.81
CA ARG A 279 8.75 -14.99 -16.64
C ARG A 279 9.26 -14.03 -15.57
N THR A 280 8.94 -14.33 -14.33
CA THR A 280 9.34 -13.53 -13.18
C THR A 280 10.46 -14.22 -12.41
N HIS A 281 11.45 -13.45 -12.00
CA HIS A 281 12.51 -13.90 -11.12
C HIS A 281 12.58 -12.99 -9.90
N HIS A 282 12.38 -13.58 -8.72
CA HIS A 282 12.51 -12.88 -7.46
C HIS A 282 13.99 -12.58 -7.18
N ILE A 283 14.30 -11.32 -6.91
CA ILE A 283 15.66 -10.86 -6.61
C ILE A 283 15.78 -10.68 -5.11
N LYS A 284 16.76 -11.35 -4.50
CA LYS A 284 17.05 -11.21 -3.06
C LYS A 284 18.05 -10.08 -2.85
N HIS A 285 18.10 -9.54 -1.63
CA HIS A 285 19.05 -8.49 -1.26
C HIS A 285 20.49 -8.77 -1.71
N GLN A 286 20.96 -10.01 -1.55
CA GLN A 286 22.33 -10.42 -1.89
C GLN A 286 22.63 -10.44 -3.40
N ASP A 287 21.62 -10.36 -4.26
CA ASP A 287 21.76 -10.47 -5.72
C ASP A 287 22.04 -9.10 -6.37
N PHE A 288 22.00 -7.99 -5.62
CA PHE A 288 22.20 -6.64 -6.16
C PHE A 288 22.86 -5.66 -5.17
N SER A 289 23.49 -4.63 -5.73
CA SER A 289 23.96 -3.43 -5.03
C SER A 289 23.62 -2.22 -5.89
N ILE A 290 23.26 -1.11 -5.26
CA ILE A 290 22.92 0.17 -5.91
C ILE A 290 23.79 1.24 -5.28
#